data_AF-A0A0S8K4I5-F1
#
_entry.id   AF-A0A0S8K4I5-F1
#
_cell.length_a   1.000
_cell.length_b   1.000
_cell.length_c   1.000
_cell.angle_alpha   90.00
_cell.angle_beta   90.00
_cell.angle_gamma   90.00
#
_symmetry.space_group_name_H-M   'P 1'
#
loop_
_entity.id
_entity.type
_entity.pdbx_description
1 polymer ?
#
loop_
_entity_poly.entity_id
_entity_poly.type
_entity_poly.pdbx_seq_one_letter_code
_entity_poly.pdbx_strand_id
1 'polypeptide(L)'
;MNNQVTAGPEYIGRESCKECHPREYELYQGSDHDLAMDHATDETVLADFNSSYTLHGIETRFFRQDGKFMVNTEGIDGEIGDFEIKYVFGIRPLQQYLVEFPRGAYQMLPFCWDTRPAGEGGQRWFHIYDQERIPPHDILYWTRITQNWNYMCSECHSTNVRKRFNAETETYHTSWSEIDVSCESCHGPGSRHVEWARIVEQGGNPEAYPGMGLMIRLKDQDNASWIFNMETGTAKRSVPRTNRTMVDMCARCHARRAIISEEYIYGRSFLDMHSPALLDEGLYFA
;
A
#
# COMPACT_ATOMS: atom_id res chain seq x y z
N MET A 1 -21.40 -4.60 38.64
CA MET A 1 -20.92 -5.35 37.47
C MET A 1 -20.26 -4.37 36.55
N ASN A 2 -18.93 -4.23 36.63
CA ASN A 2 -18.16 -3.39 35.71
C ASN A 2 -18.13 -4.10 34.37
N ASN A 3 -18.93 -3.61 33.41
CA ASN A 3 -18.77 -3.92 32.00
C ASN A 3 -17.47 -3.25 31.53
N GLN A 4 -16.31 -3.88 31.79
CA GLN A 4 -15.14 -3.65 30.98
C GLN A 4 -15.46 -4.24 29.61
N VAL A 5 -15.82 -3.37 28.66
CA VAL A 5 -15.68 -3.68 27.25
C VAL A 5 -14.21 -4.02 27.07
N THR A 6 -13.89 -5.30 26.91
CA THR A 6 -12.53 -5.70 26.56
C THR A 6 -12.24 -5.08 25.20
N ALA A 7 -11.28 -4.15 25.16
CA ALA A 7 -10.85 -3.54 23.91
C ALA A 7 -10.45 -4.65 22.92
N GLY A 8 -10.73 -4.41 21.63
CA GLY A 8 -10.28 -5.28 20.55
C GLY A 8 -8.74 -5.38 20.52
N PRO A 9 -8.17 -6.34 19.80
CA PRO A 9 -6.72 -6.36 19.56
C PRO A 9 -6.27 -5.07 18.87
N GLU A 10 -5.05 -4.63 19.18
CA GLU A 10 -4.46 -3.36 18.78
C GLU A 10 -3.22 -3.60 17.92
N TYR A 11 -2.95 -2.64 17.04
CA TYR A 11 -1.74 -2.63 16.20
C TYR A 11 -0.57 -2.13 17.04
N ILE A 12 0.53 -2.88 17.05
CA ILE A 12 1.71 -2.63 17.89
C ILE A 12 2.98 -2.32 17.07
N GLY A 13 2.87 -2.31 15.74
CA GLY A 13 3.93 -1.97 14.81
C GLY A 13 4.99 -3.06 14.65
N ARG A 14 5.66 -3.06 13.48
CA ARG A 14 6.66 -4.09 13.11
C ARG A 14 7.80 -4.26 14.10
N GLU A 15 8.20 -3.20 14.79
CA GLU A 15 9.33 -3.27 15.74
C GLU A 15 9.07 -4.25 16.87
N SER A 16 7.81 -4.39 17.29
CA SER A 16 7.41 -5.36 18.32
C SER A 16 7.55 -6.81 17.84
N CYS A 17 7.58 -7.06 16.54
CA CYS A 17 7.73 -8.39 15.96
C CYS A 17 9.19 -8.84 15.91
N LYS A 18 10.14 -7.90 15.80
CA LYS A 18 11.57 -8.14 15.54
C LYS A 18 12.26 -8.99 16.62
N GLU A 19 11.90 -8.81 17.89
CA GLU A 19 12.57 -9.50 19.00
C GLU A 19 12.39 -11.03 18.92
N CYS A 20 11.19 -11.49 18.57
CA CYS A 20 10.88 -12.92 18.43
C CYS A 20 11.05 -13.45 16.99
N HIS A 21 10.93 -12.57 15.99
CA HIS A 21 10.99 -12.92 14.56
C HIS A 21 12.08 -12.14 13.79
N PRO A 22 13.37 -12.21 14.22
CA PRO A 22 14.43 -11.42 13.62
C PRO A 22 14.66 -11.78 12.14
N ARG A 23 14.55 -13.07 11.81
CA ARG A 23 14.74 -13.55 10.43
C ARG A 23 13.66 -13.03 9.49
N GLU A 24 12.39 -13.13 9.86
CA GLU A 24 11.28 -12.66 9.03
C GLU A 24 11.34 -11.13 8.88
N TYR A 25 11.70 -10.42 9.94
CA TYR A 25 11.90 -8.97 9.91
C TYR A 25 13.04 -8.56 8.97
N GLU A 26 14.17 -9.28 8.98
CA GLU A 26 15.28 -9.07 8.04
C GLU A 26 14.89 -9.34 6.58
N LEU A 27 14.07 -10.36 6.32
CA LEU A 27 13.59 -10.66 4.97
C LEU A 27 12.52 -9.66 4.48
N TYR A 28 11.75 -9.10 5.40
CA TYR A 28 10.75 -8.08 5.11
C TYR A 28 11.41 -6.74 4.75
N GLN A 29 12.43 -6.31 5.50
CA GLN A 29 13.14 -5.07 5.23
C GLN A 29 13.72 -5.05 3.80
N GLY A 30 13.46 -3.96 3.08
CA GLY A 30 13.88 -3.78 1.69
C GLY A 30 13.07 -4.60 0.67
N SER A 31 12.06 -5.35 1.10
CA SER A 31 11.09 -5.97 0.19
C SER A 31 10.20 -4.92 -0.46
N ASP A 32 9.54 -5.25 -1.57
CA ASP A 32 8.65 -4.30 -2.25
C ASP A 32 7.39 -3.98 -1.42
N HIS A 33 7.05 -4.77 -0.39
CA HIS A 33 6.00 -4.42 0.58
C HIS A 33 6.46 -3.33 1.56
N ASP A 34 7.69 -3.45 2.05
CA ASP A 34 8.34 -2.46 2.92
C ASP A 34 8.57 -1.15 2.16
N LEU A 35 8.99 -1.25 0.90
CA LEU A 35 9.26 -0.11 0.03
C LEU A 35 8.04 0.34 -0.79
N ALA A 36 6.83 -0.08 -0.39
CA ALA A 36 5.61 0.27 -1.11
C ALA A 36 5.34 1.79 -1.07
N MET A 37 5.67 2.43 0.06
CA MET A 37 5.60 3.88 0.28
C MET A 37 6.56 4.29 1.39
N ASP A 38 7.03 5.54 1.37
CA ASP A 38 7.76 6.14 2.48
C ASP A 38 7.58 7.67 2.50
N HIS A 39 7.97 8.32 3.58
CA HIS A 39 8.13 9.78 3.62
C HIS A 39 9.21 10.22 2.63
N ALA A 40 9.01 11.36 1.98
CA ALA A 40 10.02 11.91 1.07
C ALA A 40 11.19 12.53 1.85
N THR A 41 12.29 11.78 1.96
CA THR A 41 13.54 12.19 2.61
C THR A 41 14.73 11.99 1.68
N ASP A 42 15.91 12.45 2.10
CA ASP A 42 17.13 12.32 1.32
C ASP A 42 17.54 10.85 1.11
N GLU A 43 17.06 9.95 1.98
CA GLU A 43 17.31 8.51 1.93
C GLU A 43 16.33 7.76 1.00
N THR A 44 15.11 8.25 0.84
CA THR A 44 14.01 7.52 0.18
C THR A 44 13.70 8.03 -1.23
N VAL A 45 14.02 9.29 -1.52
CA VAL A 45 13.84 9.89 -2.84
C VAL A 45 14.96 9.44 -3.78
N LEU A 46 14.59 8.74 -4.84
CA LEU A 46 15.52 8.23 -5.84
C LEU A 46 15.70 9.16 -7.04
N ALA A 47 14.80 10.12 -7.24
CA ALA A 47 14.83 11.01 -8.40
C ALA A 47 15.78 12.20 -8.25
N ASP A 48 16.18 12.74 -9.39
CA ASP A 48 16.91 14.00 -9.45
C ASP A 48 15.96 15.20 -9.25
N PHE A 49 16.01 15.82 -8.07
CA PHE A 49 15.34 17.08 -7.73
C PHE A 49 16.23 18.30 -8.00
N ASN A 50 17.00 18.27 -9.07
CA ASN A 50 17.61 19.44 -9.70
C ASN A 50 17.41 19.38 -11.22
N SER A 51 16.16 19.16 -11.63
CA SER A 51 15.83 18.84 -13.02
C SER A 51 14.51 19.47 -13.46
N SER A 52 14.25 19.45 -14.77
CA SER A 52 12.95 19.81 -15.34
C SER A 52 12.53 18.82 -16.42
N TYR A 53 11.23 18.76 -16.66
CA TYR A 53 10.60 17.92 -17.67
C TYR A 53 9.52 18.73 -18.39
N THR A 54 9.58 18.77 -19.71
CA THR A 54 8.64 19.55 -20.53
C THR A 54 7.77 18.63 -21.37
N LEU A 55 6.46 18.78 -21.25
CA LEU A 55 5.48 18.02 -22.02
C LEU A 55 4.33 18.91 -22.44
N HIS A 56 3.87 18.77 -23.69
CA HIS A 56 2.79 19.59 -24.27
C HIS A 56 2.96 21.12 -24.08
N GLY A 57 4.21 21.60 -24.07
CA GLY A 57 4.55 23.03 -23.90
C GLY A 57 4.53 23.53 -22.45
N ILE A 58 4.33 22.65 -21.47
CA ILE A 58 4.34 22.97 -20.04
C ILE A 58 5.64 22.42 -19.45
N GLU A 59 6.40 23.28 -18.79
CA GLU A 59 7.60 22.89 -18.06
C GLU A 59 7.24 22.60 -16.59
N THR A 60 7.56 21.38 -16.15
CA THR A 60 7.51 20.97 -14.74
C THR A 60 8.93 20.95 -14.19
N ARG A 61 9.16 21.58 -13.03
CA ARG A 61 10.49 21.63 -12.39
C ARG A 61 10.48 20.87 -11.07
N PHE A 62 11.52 20.08 -10.83
CA PHE A 62 11.72 19.34 -9.58
C PHE A 62 12.94 19.93 -8.87
N PHE A 63 12.74 20.40 -7.65
CA PHE A 63 13.76 21.18 -6.94
C PHE A 63 13.72 20.95 -5.43
N ARG A 64 14.79 21.38 -4.75
CA ARG A 64 14.87 21.40 -3.28
C ARG A 64 14.64 22.82 -2.78
N GLN A 65 13.84 22.96 -1.72
CA GLN A 65 13.65 24.24 -1.03
C GLN A 65 13.49 23.99 0.47
N ASP A 66 14.24 24.71 1.30
CA ASP A 66 14.15 24.62 2.78
C ASP A 66 14.23 23.18 3.33
N GLY A 67 15.07 22.34 2.72
CA GLY A 67 15.24 20.93 3.09
C GLY A 67 14.12 19.99 2.62
N LYS A 68 13.19 20.49 1.80
CA LYS A 68 12.05 19.74 1.27
C LYS A 68 12.19 19.48 -0.22
N PHE A 69 11.55 18.41 -0.68
CA PHE A 69 11.38 18.08 -2.08
C PHE A 69 10.16 18.81 -2.64
N MET A 70 10.34 19.53 -3.74
CA MET A 70 9.33 20.39 -4.33
C MET A 70 9.11 20.07 -5.81
N VAL A 71 7.90 20.29 -6.29
CA VAL A 71 7.55 20.31 -7.71
C VAL A 71 6.86 21.62 -8.08
N ASN A 72 7.25 22.22 -9.20
CA ASN A 72 6.57 23.35 -9.81
C ASN A 72 5.80 22.82 -11.04
N THR A 73 4.47 22.82 -11.00
CA THR A 73 3.62 22.25 -12.06
C THR A 73 2.20 22.85 -12.03
N GLU A 74 1.34 22.48 -13.00
CA GLU A 74 -0.07 22.89 -12.99
C GLU A 74 -0.82 22.31 -11.78
N GLY A 75 -1.55 23.16 -11.05
CA GLY A 75 -2.39 22.81 -9.90
C GLY A 75 -3.83 22.46 -10.26
N ILE A 76 -4.76 22.62 -9.31
CA ILE A 76 -6.17 22.20 -9.44
C ILE A 76 -6.95 22.89 -10.57
N ASP A 77 -6.58 24.12 -10.87
CA ASP A 77 -7.17 25.00 -11.88
C ASP A 77 -6.34 25.08 -13.17
N GLY A 78 -5.20 24.40 -13.22
CA GLY A 78 -4.24 24.50 -14.33
C GLY A 78 -3.19 25.61 -14.14
N GLU A 79 -3.26 26.40 -13.06
CA GLU A 79 -2.25 27.42 -12.80
C GLU A 79 -0.97 26.80 -12.26
N ILE A 80 0.18 27.35 -12.64
CA ILE A 80 1.48 26.86 -12.19
C ILE A 80 1.70 27.26 -10.73
N GLY A 81 2.04 26.28 -9.89
CA GLY A 81 2.34 26.48 -8.47
C GLY A 81 3.44 25.56 -7.97
N ASP A 82 3.97 25.88 -6.80
CA ASP A 82 4.96 25.07 -6.09
C ASP A 82 4.25 24.18 -5.05
N PHE A 83 4.58 22.89 -5.05
CA PHE A 83 3.98 21.89 -4.20
C PHE A 83 5.05 21.05 -3.50
N GLU A 84 4.86 20.82 -2.21
CA GLU A 84 5.73 19.95 -1.42
C GLU A 84 5.39 18.49 -1.70
N ILE A 85 6.43 17.69 -1.97
CA ILE A 85 6.33 16.24 -2.03
C ILE A 85 6.38 15.69 -0.60
N LYS A 86 5.33 14.99 -0.20
CA LYS A 86 5.20 14.43 1.16
C LYS A 86 5.68 12.98 1.24
N TYR A 87 5.41 12.20 0.19
CA TYR A 87 5.70 10.77 0.16
C TYR A 87 6.28 10.35 -1.18
N VAL A 88 7.09 9.29 -1.13
CA VAL A 88 7.47 8.47 -2.27
C VAL A 88 6.54 7.27 -2.37
N PHE A 89 6.30 6.80 -3.59
CA PHE A 89 5.37 5.70 -3.88
C PHE A 89 6.00 4.71 -4.85
N GLY A 90 6.23 3.49 -4.38
CA GLY A 90 6.94 2.45 -5.11
C GLY A 90 8.47 2.65 -5.13
N ILE A 91 9.14 1.63 -5.67
CA ILE A 91 10.60 1.53 -5.69
C ILE A 91 11.16 1.08 -7.05
N ARG A 92 10.55 0.10 -7.69
CA ARG A 92 11.00 -0.50 -8.96
C ARG A 92 9.80 -0.98 -9.78
N PRO A 93 9.81 -0.81 -11.12
CA PRO A 93 10.83 -0.13 -11.93
C PRO A 93 10.70 1.41 -11.91
N LEU A 94 9.81 1.95 -11.07
CA LEU A 94 9.55 3.39 -10.99
C LEU A 94 9.25 3.82 -9.55
N GLN A 95 9.43 5.11 -9.29
CA GLN A 95 8.97 5.81 -8.10
C GLN A 95 8.08 7.00 -8.49
N GLN A 96 6.92 7.10 -7.87
CA GLN A 96 5.99 8.24 -7.95
C GLN A 96 6.01 9.04 -6.65
N TYR A 97 5.31 10.17 -6.64
CA TYR A 97 5.39 11.17 -5.58
C TYR A 97 4.01 11.74 -5.26
N LEU A 98 3.74 11.94 -3.96
CA LEU A 98 2.45 12.45 -3.50
C LEU A 98 2.57 13.88 -3.00
N VAL A 99 1.59 14.69 -3.36
CA VAL A 99 1.40 16.06 -2.89
C VAL A 99 0.16 16.13 -2.00
N GLU A 100 0.27 16.83 -0.87
CA GLU A 100 -0.89 17.16 -0.04
C GLU A 100 -1.63 18.38 -0.60
N PHE A 101 -2.95 18.25 -0.70
CA PHE A 101 -3.88 19.30 -1.06
C PHE A 101 -4.82 19.61 0.11
N PRO A 102 -5.55 20.74 0.06
CA PRO A 102 -6.56 21.06 1.06
C PRO A 102 -7.55 19.92 1.31
N ARG A 103 -8.17 19.93 2.50
CA ARG A 103 -9.14 18.91 2.95
C ARG A 103 -8.54 17.51 3.16
N GLY A 104 -7.22 17.40 3.35
CA GLY A 104 -6.53 16.15 3.69
C GLY A 104 -6.36 15.18 2.51
N ALA A 105 -6.55 15.67 1.29
CA ALA A 105 -6.38 14.88 0.08
C ALA A 105 -4.91 14.79 -0.30
N TYR A 106 -4.42 13.59 -0.58
CA TYR A 106 -3.13 13.37 -1.22
C TYR A 106 -3.34 13.00 -2.68
N GLN A 107 -2.65 13.69 -3.57
CA GLN A 107 -2.72 13.51 -5.01
C GLN A 107 -1.44 12.90 -5.54
N MET A 108 -1.58 11.91 -6.41
CA MET A 108 -0.47 11.28 -7.09
C MET A 108 -0.01 12.16 -8.24
N LEU A 109 1.28 12.52 -8.27
CA LEU A 109 1.83 13.20 -9.42
C LEU A 109 1.85 12.26 -10.63
N PRO A 110 1.54 12.78 -11.84
CA PRO A 110 1.56 11.98 -13.05
C PRO A 110 2.99 11.82 -13.61
N PHE A 111 3.98 12.40 -12.93
CA PHE A 111 5.40 12.28 -13.24
C PHE A 111 6.04 11.20 -12.38
N CYS A 112 6.67 10.25 -13.04
CA CYS A 112 7.38 9.13 -12.42
C CYS A 112 8.87 9.24 -12.69
N TRP A 113 9.66 8.79 -11.73
CA TRP A 113 11.08 8.52 -11.95
C TRP A 113 11.28 7.06 -12.32
N ASP A 114 11.93 6.82 -13.45
CA ASP A 114 12.36 5.48 -13.86
C ASP A 114 13.58 5.05 -13.05
N THR A 115 13.41 4.09 -12.14
CA THR A 115 14.46 3.68 -11.21
C THR A 115 15.39 2.62 -11.80
N ARG A 116 15.14 2.17 -13.03
CA ARG A 116 16.03 1.22 -13.73
C ARG A 116 17.42 1.82 -13.95
N PRO A 117 18.46 0.99 -14.13
CA PRO A 117 19.79 1.47 -14.48
C PRO A 117 19.78 2.36 -15.74
N ALA A 118 20.63 3.38 -15.77
CA ALA A 118 20.73 4.28 -16.93
C ALA A 118 21.07 3.54 -18.23
N GLY A 119 21.86 2.46 -18.15
CA GLY A 119 22.18 1.59 -19.30
C GLY A 119 20.98 0.87 -19.91
N GLU A 120 19.86 0.76 -19.17
CA GLU A 120 18.59 0.19 -19.62
C GLU A 120 17.57 1.28 -20.02
N GLY A 121 18.01 2.54 -20.08
CA GLY A 121 17.17 3.69 -20.39
C GLY A 121 16.39 4.27 -19.20
N GLY A 122 16.74 3.88 -17.97
CA GLY A 122 16.18 4.46 -16.74
C GLY A 122 16.92 5.71 -16.27
N GLN A 123 16.76 6.04 -14.99
CA GLN A 123 17.27 7.26 -14.34
C GLN A 123 16.79 8.55 -15.03
N ARG A 124 15.48 8.62 -15.28
CA ARG A 124 14.84 9.77 -15.94
C ARG A 124 13.38 9.94 -15.54
N TRP A 125 12.90 11.17 -15.65
CA TRP A 125 11.48 11.48 -15.54
C TRP A 125 10.72 11.00 -16.79
N PHE A 126 9.49 10.56 -16.56
CA PHE A 126 8.48 10.34 -17.60
C PHE A 126 7.09 10.63 -17.05
N HIS A 127 6.15 10.91 -17.94
CA HIS A 127 4.76 11.16 -17.58
C HIS A 127 3.90 9.93 -17.90
N ILE A 128 2.95 9.57 -17.03
CA ILE A 128 2.09 8.38 -17.21
C ILE A 128 1.10 8.53 -18.39
N TYR A 129 0.79 9.76 -18.77
CA TYR A 129 -0.04 10.10 -19.94
C TYR A 129 0.78 10.95 -20.91
N ASP A 130 1.63 10.35 -21.73
CA ASP A 130 2.53 11.09 -22.63
C ASP A 130 1.96 11.32 -24.04
N GLN A 131 0.89 10.61 -24.40
CA GLN A 131 0.27 10.67 -25.73
C GLN A 131 -0.74 11.81 -25.88
N GLU A 132 -1.38 12.25 -24.79
CA GLU A 132 -2.39 13.31 -24.82
C GLU A 132 -2.34 14.20 -23.57
N ARG A 133 -2.73 15.47 -23.75
CA ARG A 133 -2.87 16.40 -22.64
C ARG A 133 -4.19 16.15 -21.92
N ILE A 134 -4.11 15.82 -20.64
CA ILE A 134 -5.26 15.72 -19.75
C ILE A 134 -5.53 17.10 -19.12
N PRO A 135 -6.64 17.78 -19.44
CA PRO A 135 -6.91 19.13 -18.93
C PRO A 135 -7.52 19.10 -17.51
N PRO A 136 -7.48 20.23 -16.76
CA PRO A 136 -7.94 20.28 -15.36
C PRO A 136 -9.39 19.85 -15.09
N HIS A 137 -10.26 19.87 -16.09
CA HIS A 137 -11.67 19.46 -15.98
C HIS A 137 -11.89 17.96 -16.21
N ASP A 138 -10.89 17.24 -16.70
CA ASP A 138 -10.96 15.81 -16.97
C ASP A 138 -10.81 14.99 -15.68
N ILE A 139 -11.54 13.88 -15.57
CA ILE A 139 -11.49 13.00 -14.40
C ILE A 139 -10.12 12.35 -14.19
N LEU A 140 -9.31 12.20 -15.25
CA LEU A 140 -7.95 11.66 -15.23
C LEU A 140 -6.90 12.69 -14.81
N TYR A 141 -7.27 13.97 -14.68
CA TYR A 141 -6.34 15.01 -14.28
C TYR A 141 -5.78 14.73 -12.88
N TRP A 142 -4.51 15.04 -12.66
CA TRP A 142 -3.76 14.56 -11.50
C TRP A 142 -4.27 15.06 -10.14
N THR A 143 -5.01 16.16 -10.11
CA THR A 143 -5.66 16.65 -8.88
C THR A 143 -7.11 16.20 -8.73
N ARG A 144 -7.59 15.24 -9.55
CA ARG A 144 -8.96 14.73 -9.56
C ARG A 144 -9.04 13.34 -8.93
N ILE A 145 -10.28 12.86 -8.78
CA ILE A 145 -10.60 11.69 -7.94
C ILE A 145 -9.88 10.40 -8.35
N THR A 146 -9.56 10.22 -9.64
CA THR A 146 -8.89 8.99 -10.12
C THR A 146 -7.41 8.94 -9.77
N GLN A 147 -6.83 10.07 -9.33
CA GLN A 147 -5.43 10.20 -8.95
C GLN A 147 -5.28 10.48 -7.43
N ASN A 148 -6.41 10.42 -6.69
CA ASN A 148 -6.43 10.61 -5.26
C ASN A 148 -5.95 9.36 -4.52
N TRP A 149 -4.83 9.46 -3.82
CA TRP A 149 -4.23 8.35 -3.08
C TRP A 149 -5.14 7.82 -1.96
N ASN A 150 -5.80 8.71 -1.21
CA ASN A 150 -6.65 8.29 -0.08
C ASN A 150 -7.70 7.30 -0.56
N TYR A 151 -8.39 7.60 -1.66
CA TYR A 151 -9.44 6.76 -2.23
C TYR A 151 -8.90 5.54 -2.98
N MET A 152 -7.90 5.72 -3.84
CA MET A 152 -7.50 4.71 -4.84
C MET A 152 -6.43 3.73 -4.34
N CYS A 153 -5.52 4.19 -3.48
CA CYS A 153 -4.25 3.50 -3.25
C CYS A 153 -4.02 3.12 -1.78
N SER A 154 -4.49 3.96 -0.86
CA SER A 154 -4.09 3.90 0.55
C SER A 154 -4.34 2.54 1.22
N GLU A 155 -5.45 1.86 0.92
CA GLU A 155 -5.77 0.55 1.52
C GLU A 155 -4.66 -0.49 1.32
N CYS A 156 -4.04 -0.46 0.14
CA CYS A 156 -3.16 -1.53 -0.32
C CYS A 156 -1.69 -1.20 -0.15
N HIS A 157 -1.40 0.06 0.20
CA HIS A 157 -0.05 0.59 0.32
C HIS A 157 0.26 1.07 1.73
N SER A 158 -0.64 0.91 2.71
CA SER A 158 -0.43 1.33 4.10
C SER A 158 -1.06 0.35 5.10
N THR A 159 -0.55 0.34 6.33
CA THR A 159 -0.98 -0.58 7.38
C THR A 159 -2.00 0.08 8.30
N ASN A 160 -3.10 -0.63 8.57
CA ASN A 160 -4.23 -0.14 9.37
C ASN A 160 -4.75 1.24 8.92
N VAL A 161 -4.77 1.48 7.61
CA VAL A 161 -5.27 2.77 7.12
C VAL A 161 -6.76 2.93 7.36
N ARG A 162 -7.14 4.15 7.70
CA ARG A 162 -8.51 4.64 7.83
C ARG A 162 -8.58 5.98 7.11
N LYS A 163 -9.25 6.02 5.95
CA LYS A 163 -9.49 7.20 5.14
C LYS A 163 -10.29 8.24 5.91
N ARG A 164 -11.29 7.80 6.69
CA ARG A 164 -12.23 8.64 7.45
C ARG A 164 -12.78 9.80 6.62
N PHE A 165 -13.32 9.47 5.45
CA PHE A 165 -13.89 10.46 4.56
C PHE A 165 -15.24 10.96 5.10
N ASN A 166 -15.40 12.28 5.23
CA ASN A 166 -16.66 12.92 5.53
C ASN A 166 -17.30 13.41 4.22
N ALA A 167 -18.46 12.83 3.86
CA ALA A 167 -19.14 13.14 2.61
C ALA A 167 -19.85 14.51 2.61
N GLU A 168 -20.21 15.07 3.76
CA GLU A 168 -20.85 16.39 3.86
C GLU A 168 -19.84 17.52 3.65
N THR A 169 -18.62 17.37 4.18
CA THR A 169 -17.55 18.36 4.08
C THR A 169 -16.55 18.06 2.96
N GLU A 170 -16.64 16.87 2.36
CA GLU A 170 -15.69 16.33 1.39
C GLU A 170 -14.23 16.38 1.89
N THR A 171 -14.03 15.97 3.15
CA THR A 171 -12.72 15.98 3.81
C THR A 171 -12.24 14.57 4.13
N TYR A 172 -10.93 14.36 3.99
CA TYR A 172 -10.24 13.19 4.49
C TYR A 172 -9.61 13.49 5.84
N HIS A 173 -9.76 12.56 6.79
CA HIS A 173 -9.01 12.53 8.04
C HIS A 173 -8.18 11.25 8.10
N THR A 174 -7.38 11.03 7.04
CA THR A 174 -6.70 9.76 6.85
C THR A 174 -5.63 9.52 7.91
N SER A 175 -5.65 8.34 8.51
CA SER A 175 -4.68 7.89 9.51
C SER A 175 -4.25 6.46 9.20
N TRP A 176 -3.03 6.09 9.56
CA TRP A 176 -2.49 4.73 9.44
C TRP A 176 -1.62 4.42 10.67
N SER A 177 -1.35 3.13 10.88
CA SER A 177 -0.35 2.71 11.88
C SER A 177 1.06 2.77 11.30
N GLU A 178 1.23 2.38 10.03
CA GLU A 178 2.50 2.41 9.30
C GLU A 178 2.23 2.78 7.84
N ILE A 179 3.14 3.54 7.21
CA ILE A 179 2.90 4.16 5.91
C ILE A 179 2.87 3.15 4.75
N ASP A 180 3.52 1.99 4.92
CA ASP A 180 3.73 0.92 3.93
C ASP A 180 2.93 -0.37 4.26
N VAL A 181 3.23 -1.47 3.56
CA VAL A 181 2.60 -2.79 3.78
C VAL A 181 3.39 -3.62 4.81
N SER A 182 3.22 -3.28 6.08
CA SER A 182 3.89 -3.90 7.23
C SER A 182 3.31 -5.27 7.65
N CYS A 183 3.96 -5.91 8.63
CA CYS A 183 3.61 -7.23 9.18
C CYS A 183 2.12 -7.36 9.52
N GLU A 184 1.57 -6.36 10.21
CA GLU A 184 0.19 -6.38 10.70
C GLU A 184 -0.84 -6.15 9.59
N SER A 185 -0.43 -5.72 8.38
CA SER A 185 -1.34 -5.69 7.21
C SER A 185 -1.81 -7.08 6.81
N CYS A 186 -0.96 -8.09 6.98
CA CYS A 186 -1.26 -9.49 6.65
C CYS A 186 -1.62 -10.32 7.88
N HIS A 187 -0.99 -10.05 9.03
CA HIS A 187 -1.16 -10.83 10.25
C HIS A 187 -2.21 -10.27 11.22
N GLY A 188 -2.74 -9.08 10.93
CA GLY A 188 -3.67 -8.38 11.80
C GLY A 188 -3.00 -7.78 13.03
N PRO A 189 -3.80 -7.10 13.88
CA PRO A 189 -3.28 -6.44 15.08
C PRO A 189 -2.67 -7.45 16.06
N GLY A 190 -1.43 -7.21 16.47
CA GLY A 190 -0.57 -8.18 17.17
C GLY A 190 -0.65 -8.14 18.70
N SER A 191 -1.36 -7.20 19.33
CA SER A 191 -1.28 -7.01 20.79
C SER A 191 -1.64 -8.27 21.60
N ARG A 192 -2.67 -9.03 21.16
CA ARG A 192 -3.04 -10.30 21.80
C ARG A 192 -2.05 -11.42 21.55
N HIS A 193 -1.36 -11.39 20.41
CA HIS A 193 -0.33 -12.37 20.09
C HIS A 193 0.91 -12.18 20.98
N VAL A 194 1.33 -10.94 21.20
CA VAL A 194 2.43 -10.63 22.12
C VAL A 194 2.08 -11.00 23.56
N GLU A 195 0.86 -10.70 24.01
CA GLU A 195 0.43 -11.10 25.35
C GLU A 195 0.39 -12.63 25.51
N TRP A 196 -0.12 -13.34 24.49
CA TRP A 196 -0.05 -14.80 24.46
C TRP A 196 1.39 -15.30 24.57
N ALA A 197 2.31 -14.76 23.78
CA ALA A 197 3.72 -15.19 23.79
C ALA A 197 4.36 -14.98 25.17
N ARG A 198 4.10 -13.82 25.80
CA ARG A 198 4.56 -13.49 27.16
C ARG A 198 4.04 -14.48 28.21
N ILE A 199 2.76 -14.82 28.15
CA ILE A 199 2.15 -15.79 29.08
C ILE A 199 2.79 -17.16 28.93
N VAL A 200 2.99 -17.61 27.69
CA VAL A 200 3.63 -18.91 27.40
C VAL A 200 5.08 -18.93 27.90
N GLU A 201 5.84 -17.86 27.66
CA GLU A 201 7.22 -17.72 28.16
C GLU A 201 7.30 -17.80 29.68
N GLN A 202 6.30 -17.28 30.39
CA GLN A 202 6.19 -17.34 31.86
C GLN A 202 5.65 -18.68 32.40
N GLY A 203 5.49 -19.69 31.53
CA GLY A 203 4.99 -21.01 31.91
C GLY A 203 3.46 -21.09 32.07
N GLY A 204 2.74 -20.08 31.58
CA GLY A 204 1.27 -20.08 31.56
C GLY A 204 0.68 -21.02 30.51
N ASN A 205 -0.64 -21.20 30.56
CA ASN A 205 -1.35 -22.08 29.63
C ASN A 205 -1.49 -21.43 28.23
N PRO A 206 -0.89 -22.01 27.17
CA PRO A 206 -1.00 -21.47 25.79
C PRO A 206 -2.45 -21.45 25.27
N GLU A 207 -3.32 -22.32 25.79
CA GLU A 207 -4.73 -22.40 25.38
C GLU A 207 -5.59 -21.26 25.96
N ALA A 208 -5.03 -20.41 26.82
CA ALA A 208 -5.70 -19.21 27.30
C ALA A 208 -6.04 -18.22 26.16
N TYR A 209 -5.28 -18.27 25.06
CA TYR A 209 -5.57 -17.54 23.83
C TYR A 209 -5.70 -18.51 22.65
N PRO A 210 -6.93 -18.81 22.22
CA PRO A 210 -7.16 -19.60 21.01
C PRO A 210 -6.39 -19.02 19.82
N GLY A 211 -5.79 -19.91 19.01
CA GLY A 211 -5.08 -19.48 17.80
C GLY A 211 -3.85 -18.61 18.06
N MET A 212 -3.23 -18.69 19.25
CA MET A 212 -2.06 -17.89 19.64
C MET A 212 -2.34 -16.38 19.75
N GLY A 213 -3.61 -16.01 19.95
CA GLY A 213 -4.02 -14.60 20.00
C GLY A 213 -4.05 -13.89 18.63
N LEU A 214 -3.73 -14.61 17.53
CA LEU A 214 -3.78 -14.08 16.17
C LEU A 214 -5.22 -13.98 15.66
N MET A 215 -5.51 -12.91 14.93
CA MET A 215 -6.80 -12.73 14.24
C MET A 215 -6.91 -13.56 12.95
N ILE A 216 -5.76 -13.93 12.37
CA ILE A 216 -5.69 -14.71 11.14
C ILE A 216 -4.48 -15.65 11.17
N ARG A 217 -4.64 -16.84 10.58
CA ARG A 217 -3.55 -17.80 10.38
C ARG A 217 -3.40 -18.10 8.90
N LEU A 218 -2.32 -17.59 8.30
CA LEU A 218 -2.08 -17.68 6.87
C LEU A 218 -1.51 -19.04 6.45
N LYS A 219 -0.83 -19.77 7.35
CA LYS A 219 -0.25 -21.08 7.05
C LYS A 219 -1.36 -22.13 6.88
N ASP A 220 -1.44 -22.71 5.68
CA ASP A 220 -2.26 -23.88 5.41
C ASP A 220 -1.86 -25.06 6.35
N GLN A 221 -2.85 -25.77 6.88
CA GLN A 221 -2.66 -26.92 7.77
C GLN A 221 -2.93 -28.26 7.08
N ASP A 222 -3.05 -28.26 5.75
CA ASP A 222 -3.36 -29.44 4.93
C ASP A 222 -2.10 -30.20 4.46
N ASN A 223 -0.91 -29.81 4.94
CA ASN A 223 0.39 -30.38 4.57
C ASN A 223 0.65 -30.39 3.05
N ALA A 224 0.07 -29.44 2.32
CA ALA A 224 0.32 -29.31 0.89
C ALA A 224 1.78 -28.96 0.58
N SER A 225 2.28 -29.51 -0.52
CA SER A 225 3.55 -29.14 -1.14
C SER A 225 3.30 -28.71 -2.59
N TRP A 226 4.17 -27.84 -3.11
CA TRP A 226 4.14 -27.46 -4.52
C TRP A 226 4.98 -28.45 -5.33
N ILE A 227 4.32 -29.12 -6.28
CA ILE A 227 4.94 -30.06 -7.22
C ILE A 227 5.16 -29.29 -8.53
N PHE A 228 6.41 -28.99 -8.85
CA PHE A 228 6.78 -28.35 -10.11
C PHE A 228 6.71 -29.34 -11.27
N ASN A 229 6.02 -28.94 -12.33
CA ASN A 229 6.08 -29.58 -13.63
C ASN A 229 7.11 -28.83 -14.49
N MET A 230 8.25 -29.48 -14.74
CA MET A 230 9.34 -28.90 -15.52
C MET A 230 9.02 -28.79 -17.02
N GLU A 231 8.04 -29.55 -17.54
CA GLU A 231 7.62 -29.46 -18.94
C GLU A 231 6.76 -28.20 -19.18
N THR A 232 5.89 -27.85 -18.23
CA THR A 232 4.99 -26.71 -18.36
C THR A 232 5.51 -25.45 -17.67
N GLY A 233 6.56 -25.54 -16.85
CA GLY A 233 7.05 -24.44 -16.04
C GLY A 233 6.07 -23.98 -14.95
N THR A 234 5.10 -24.82 -14.58
CA THR A 234 4.06 -24.49 -13.61
C THR A 234 4.09 -25.44 -12.41
N ALA A 235 3.58 -24.98 -11.26
CA ALA A 235 3.48 -25.78 -10.04
C ALA A 235 2.03 -26.09 -9.69
N LYS A 236 1.78 -27.28 -9.16
CA LYS A 236 0.48 -27.68 -8.61
C LYS A 236 0.60 -28.08 -7.14
N ARG A 237 -0.44 -27.83 -6.34
CA ARG A 237 -0.48 -28.33 -4.96
C ARG A 237 -0.63 -29.86 -4.96
N SER A 238 0.02 -30.54 -4.02
CA SER A 238 -0.08 -31.99 -3.83
C SER A 238 -1.47 -32.43 -3.37
N VAL A 239 -2.21 -31.55 -2.69
CA VAL A 239 -3.60 -31.74 -2.28
C VAL A 239 -4.47 -30.55 -2.69
N PRO A 240 -5.76 -30.77 -3.01
CA PRO A 240 -6.70 -29.68 -3.25
C PRO A 240 -6.79 -28.73 -2.06
N ARG A 241 -6.90 -27.43 -2.32
CA ARG A 241 -7.01 -26.41 -1.28
C ARG A 241 -8.40 -26.44 -0.66
N THR A 242 -8.46 -26.49 0.67
CA THR A 242 -9.72 -26.49 1.44
C THR A 242 -9.98 -25.18 2.19
N ASN A 243 -8.97 -24.30 2.31
CA ASN A 243 -9.07 -23.00 2.94
C ASN A 243 -8.61 -21.88 1.97
N ARG A 244 -9.31 -20.75 1.94
CA ARG A 244 -8.98 -19.57 1.11
C ARG A 244 -8.40 -18.40 1.90
N THR A 245 -8.28 -18.48 3.22
CA THR A 245 -7.80 -17.39 4.10
C THR A 245 -6.55 -16.67 3.57
N MET A 246 -5.51 -17.41 3.13
CA MET A 246 -4.31 -16.80 2.57
C MET A 246 -4.59 -16.05 1.26
N VAL A 247 -5.37 -16.65 0.36
CA VAL A 247 -5.70 -16.03 -0.93
C VAL A 247 -6.53 -14.77 -0.71
N ASP A 248 -7.51 -14.83 0.19
CA ASP A 248 -8.39 -13.70 0.50
C ASP A 248 -7.61 -12.54 1.14
N MET A 249 -6.61 -12.83 1.98
CA MET A 249 -5.71 -11.82 2.53
C MET A 249 -4.91 -11.11 1.43
N CYS A 250 -4.30 -11.88 0.52
CA CYS A 250 -3.52 -11.30 -0.57
C CYS A 250 -4.40 -10.56 -1.59
N ALA A 251 -5.61 -11.06 -1.86
CA ALA A 251 -6.54 -10.51 -2.85
C ALA A 251 -7.07 -9.13 -2.49
N ARG A 252 -7.04 -8.75 -1.20
CA ARG A 252 -7.31 -7.39 -0.74
C ARG A 252 -6.51 -6.36 -1.53
N CYS A 253 -5.22 -6.65 -1.74
CA CYS A 253 -4.30 -5.78 -2.46
C CYS A 253 -4.13 -6.21 -3.93
N HIS A 254 -3.91 -7.50 -4.18
CA HIS A 254 -3.57 -8.06 -5.49
C HIS A 254 -4.81 -8.47 -6.30
N ALA A 255 -5.76 -7.55 -6.41
CA ALA A 255 -6.87 -7.65 -7.34
C ALA A 255 -7.21 -6.28 -7.89
N ARG A 256 -7.92 -6.23 -9.03
CA ARG A 256 -8.69 -5.04 -9.42
C ARG A 256 -10.06 -5.17 -8.77
N ARG A 257 -10.46 -4.19 -7.96
CA ARG A 257 -11.62 -4.30 -7.06
C ARG A 257 -12.14 -2.94 -6.64
N ALA A 258 -13.41 -2.90 -6.26
CA ALA A 258 -14.00 -1.83 -5.46
C ALA A 258 -14.05 -2.23 -3.98
N ILE A 259 -13.91 -1.26 -3.10
CA ILE A 259 -14.02 -1.43 -1.64
C ILE A 259 -15.48 -1.20 -1.24
N ILE A 260 -16.10 -2.17 -0.56
CA ILE A 260 -17.47 -2.09 -0.04
C ILE A 260 -17.46 -1.50 1.37
N SER A 261 -16.51 -1.92 2.20
CA SER A 261 -16.33 -1.46 3.59
C SER A 261 -14.90 -1.00 3.81
N GLU A 262 -14.72 0.16 4.46
CA GLU A 262 -13.40 0.65 4.85
C GLU A 262 -12.78 -0.20 5.98
N GLU A 263 -13.61 -0.74 6.87
CA GLU A 263 -13.14 -1.63 7.92
C GLU A 263 -12.88 -3.03 7.33
N TYR A 264 -11.61 -3.42 7.34
CA TYR A 264 -11.21 -4.78 7.00
C TYR A 264 -11.26 -5.71 8.22
N ILE A 265 -11.86 -6.88 8.04
CA ILE A 265 -12.06 -7.89 9.07
C ILE A 265 -11.20 -9.11 8.73
N TYR A 266 -10.13 -9.30 9.49
CA TYR A 266 -9.19 -10.40 9.31
C TYR A 266 -9.86 -11.77 9.38
N GLY A 267 -9.48 -12.66 8.46
CA GLY A 267 -9.97 -14.04 8.39
C GLY A 267 -11.37 -14.20 7.76
N ARG A 268 -12.05 -13.11 7.40
CA ARG A 268 -13.29 -13.15 6.62
C ARG A 268 -13.02 -13.33 5.14
N SER A 269 -14.07 -13.68 4.40
CA SER A 269 -14.01 -13.80 2.94
C SER A 269 -13.70 -12.43 2.35
N PHE A 270 -12.80 -12.39 1.36
CA PHE A 270 -12.52 -11.17 0.59
C PHE A 270 -13.81 -10.53 0.03
N LEU A 271 -14.77 -11.37 -0.39
CA LEU A 271 -16.04 -10.91 -0.97
C LEU A 271 -16.99 -10.25 0.04
N ASP A 272 -16.72 -10.33 1.35
CA ASP A 272 -17.53 -9.64 2.35
C ASP A 272 -17.22 -8.14 2.38
N MET A 273 -16.06 -7.72 1.89
CA MET A 273 -15.54 -6.34 2.00
C MET A 273 -15.14 -5.74 0.65
N HIS A 274 -14.99 -6.56 -0.39
CA HIS A 274 -14.53 -6.13 -1.70
C HIS A 274 -15.36 -6.76 -2.83
N SER A 275 -15.55 -6.00 -3.90
CA SER A 275 -16.14 -6.47 -5.14
C SER A 275 -15.05 -6.54 -6.22
N PRO A 276 -14.54 -7.74 -6.58
CA PRO A 276 -13.53 -7.86 -7.62
C PRO A 276 -14.10 -7.53 -8.99
N ALA A 277 -13.29 -6.91 -9.84
CA ALA A 277 -13.58 -6.79 -11.26
C ALA A 277 -13.56 -8.19 -11.88
N LEU A 278 -14.63 -8.53 -12.60
CA LEU A 278 -14.71 -9.75 -13.37
C LEU A 278 -14.05 -9.55 -14.74
N LEU A 279 -13.81 -10.67 -15.43
CA LEU A 279 -13.46 -10.62 -16.84
C LEU A 279 -14.66 -10.06 -17.61
N ASP A 280 -14.44 -8.93 -18.28
CA ASP A 280 -15.44 -8.27 -19.12
C ASP A 280 -14.85 -8.05 -20.52
N GLU A 281 -15.72 -8.05 -21.51
CA GLU A 281 -15.36 -7.82 -22.90
C GLU A 281 -14.76 -6.40 -23.04
N GLY A 282 -13.59 -6.30 -23.70
CA GLY A 282 -12.88 -5.03 -23.87
C GLY A 282 -11.92 -4.62 -22.73
N LEU A 283 -11.84 -5.38 -21.64
CA LEU A 283 -10.84 -5.18 -20.57
C LEU A 283 -9.62 -6.11 -20.66
N TYR A 284 -9.68 -7.12 -21.52
CA TYR A 284 -8.60 -8.08 -21.73
C TYR A 284 -8.26 -8.15 -23.22
N PHE A 285 -7.06 -7.67 -23.57
CA PHE A 285 -6.54 -7.71 -24.93
C PHE A 285 -5.54 -8.87 -25.02
N ALA A 286 -5.79 -9.79 -25.97
CA ALA A 286 -4.93 -10.93 -26.25
C ALA A 286 -3.76 -10.55 -27.16
#